data_AF-A0A7Y8AJR5-F1
#
_entry.id   AF-A0A7Y8AJR5-F1
#
_cell.length_a   1.000
_cell.length_b   1.000
_cell.length_c   1.000
_cell.angle_alpha   90.00
_cell.angle_beta   90.00
_cell.angle_gamma   90.00
#
_symmetry.space_group_name_H-M   'P 1'
#
loop_
_entity.id
_entity.type
_entity.pdbx_description
1 polymer ?
#
loop_
_entity_poly.entity_id
_entity_poly.type
_entity_poly.pdbx_seq_one_letter_code
_entity_poly.pdbx_strand_id
1 'polypeptide(L)'
;MKRPLILAALLAASVATAHANDSADNQVGIRAIETTYHQLLTELDHSRGGRPDGPTRQRITTAAQALQGAMQRDGGARDNLNTDVKNIVASLSDGSYSADGSIRALQRDAKGSVIDAGPWKPALAGNPISEPFGTHLNQTSEGDCVGISVVRAFSNTQKGNEILKRGVTQNADGSFNVSLPGAAGAVFHLQPGDLDQYGTGDAPAAAVVGAMFQYFHLDPAKGSLPTNKVMELLAGEYGDHLRLADSHSSAQDITRFLLSNASVVGSRAAIVFGGKPARNGDWSKGDGHAFAVIHIDPATGVLSYTNPWNEGKQVRTIAISDLASQAAGTGADFEMVTFR
;
A
#
# COMPACT_ATOMS: atom_id res chain seq x y z
N MET A 1 -37.07 -54.96 30.00
CA MET A 1 -36.33 -53.95 30.78
C MET A 1 -35.28 -53.31 29.88
N LYS A 2 -35.20 -51.97 29.90
CA LYS A 2 -34.11 -51.08 29.42
C LYS A 2 -33.74 -51.07 27.91
N ARG A 3 -34.06 -49.95 27.24
CA ARG A 3 -33.31 -49.37 26.08
C ARG A 3 -31.93 -48.85 26.60
N PRO A 4 -30.92 -48.35 25.81
CA PRO A 4 -31.03 -47.77 24.45
C PRO A 4 -29.77 -47.71 23.51
N LEU A 5 -29.98 -47.08 22.33
CA LEU A 5 -29.13 -46.12 21.56
C LEU A 5 -27.87 -46.55 20.74
N ILE A 6 -27.96 -46.20 19.44
CA ILE A 6 -26.97 -45.54 18.55
C ILE A 6 -25.78 -46.37 18.02
N LEU A 7 -25.75 -46.55 16.69
CA LEU A 7 -24.56 -46.27 15.88
C LEU A 7 -24.99 -45.78 14.49
N ALA A 8 -25.09 -44.47 14.35
CA ALA A 8 -25.05 -43.76 13.08
C ALA A 8 -23.90 -42.76 13.15
N ALA A 9 -23.28 -42.49 12.01
CA ALA A 9 -22.21 -41.53 11.75
C ALA A 9 -20.76 -42.01 12.01
N LEU A 10 -20.14 -42.55 10.96
CA LEU A 10 -18.71 -42.41 10.71
C LEU A 10 -18.51 -42.49 9.20
N LEU A 11 -18.61 -41.34 8.54
CA LEU A 11 -18.09 -41.04 7.18
C LEU A 11 -18.40 -39.56 6.85
N ALA A 12 -17.92 -38.64 7.68
CA ALA A 12 -17.92 -37.20 7.38
C ALA A 12 -16.86 -36.49 8.25
N ALA A 13 -15.58 -36.77 8.02
CA ALA A 13 -14.50 -36.08 8.75
C ALA A 13 -13.20 -35.89 7.96
N SER A 14 -13.22 -36.01 6.62
CA SER A 14 -11.99 -35.91 5.83
C SER A 14 -12.04 -34.92 4.66
N VAL A 15 -13.07 -34.07 4.57
CA VAL A 15 -13.21 -33.11 3.45
C VAL A 15 -13.11 -31.63 3.90
N ALA A 16 -13.03 -31.36 5.21
CA ALA A 16 -13.05 -29.97 5.72
C ALA A 16 -11.66 -29.33 5.89
N THR A 17 -10.56 -30.08 5.79
CA THR A 17 -9.19 -29.54 6.02
C THR A 17 -8.42 -29.20 4.74
N ALA A 18 -8.94 -29.55 3.56
CA ALA A 18 -8.29 -29.24 2.28
C ALA A 18 -8.69 -27.87 1.69
N HIS A 19 -9.80 -27.28 2.11
CA HIS A 19 -10.31 -26.02 1.52
C HIS A 19 -9.88 -24.75 2.24
N ALA A 20 -9.20 -24.82 3.38
CA ALA A 20 -8.69 -23.64 4.09
C ALA A 20 -7.28 -23.20 3.63
N ASN A 21 -6.48 -24.10 3.04
CA ASN A 21 -5.13 -23.78 2.58
C ASN A 21 -5.08 -23.19 1.17
N ASP A 22 -6.01 -23.53 0.28
CA ASP A 22 -6.04 -22.98 -1.10
C ASP A 22 -6.44 -21.49 -1.15
N SER A 23 -7.08 -20.97 -0.10
CA SER A 23 -7.49 -19.56 -0.03
C SER A 23 -6.42 -18.61 0.50
N ALA A 24 -5.39 -19.11 1.20
CA ALA A 24 -4.31 -18.27 1.75
C ALA A 24 -3.19 -18.02 0.72
N ASP A 25 -2.93 -18.98 -0.18
CA ASP A 25 -1.88 -18.87 -1.19
C ASP A 25 -2.24 -17.94 -2.37
N ASN A 26 -3.52 -17.59 -2.55
CA ASN A 26 -3.98 -16.65 -3.57
C ASN A 26 -4.22 -15.22 -3.05
N GLN A 27 -3.98 -14.95 -1.77
CA GLN A 27 -4.05 -13.59 -1.24
C GLN A 27 -2.68 -12.91 -1.40
N VAL A 28 -2.67 -11.81 -2.17
CA VAL A 28 -1.51 -10.95 -2.41
C VAL A 28 -1.82 -9.56 -1.83
N GLY A 29 -0.79 -8.81 -1.42
CA GLY A 29 -0.96 -7.45 -0.89
C GLY A 29 -1.48 -7.36 0.55
N ILE A 30 -2.04 -6.21 0.92
CA ILE A 30 -2.34 -5.83 2.32
C ILE A 30 -3.28 -6.80 3.04
N ARG A 31 -4.24 -7.44 2.35
CA ARG A 31 -5.15 -8.41 2.97
C ARG A 31 -4.45 -9.69 3.42
N ALA A 32 -3.44 -10.13 2.67
CA ALA A 32 -2.64 -11.29 3.10
C ALA A 32 -1.90 -10.95 4.38
N ILE A 33 -1.38 -9.73 4.49
CA ILE A 33 -0.72 -9.22 5.70
C ILE A 33 -1.72 -9.10 6.85
N GLU A 34 -2.87 -8.46 6.66
CA GLU A 34 -3.93 -8.36 7.68
C GLU A 34 -4.38 -9.73 8.18
N THR A 35 -4.68 -10.65 7.26
CA THR A 35 -5.15 -11.99 7.59
C THR A 35 -4.10 -12.76 8.40
N THR A 36 -2.86 -12.78 7.92
CA THR A 36 -1.76 -13.48 8.62
C THR A 36 -1.36 -12.77 9.92
N TYR A 37 -1.50 -11.46 10.00
CA TYR A 37 -1.33 -10.66 11.22
C TYR A 37 -2.36 -11.03 12.28
N HIS A 38 -3.65 -11.02 11.94
CA HIS A 38 -4.72 -11.42 12.86
C HIS A 38 -4.64 -12.90 13.24
N GLN A 39 -4.21 -13.77 12.32
CA GLN A 39 -3.95 -15.17 12.63
C GLN A 39 -2.81 -15.31 13.65
N LEU A 40 -1.70 -14.59 13.48
CA LEU A 40 -0.61 -14.61 14.45
C LEU A 40 -1.07 -14.06 15.80
N LEU A 41 -1.81 -12.95 15.84
CA LEU A 41 -2.39 -12.42 17.08
C LEU A 41 -3.28 -13.46 17.77
N THR A 42 -4.09 -14.20 17.02
CA THR A 42 -4.97 -15.26 17.54
C THR A 42 -4.16 -16.39 18.18
N GLU A 43 -3.11 -16.88 17.52
CA GLU A 43 -2.25 -17.94 18.08
C GLU A 43 -1.47 -17.47 19.31
N LEU A 44 -1.01 -16.21 19.32
CA LEU A 44 -0.39 -15.61 20.50
C LEU A 44 -1.40 -15.52 21.66
N ASP A 45 -2.63 -15.09 21.38
CA ASP A 45 -3.69 -14.98 22.39
C ASP A 45 -4.04 -16.33 23.02
N HIS A 46 -4.17 -17.38 22.20
CA HIS A 46 -4.40 -18.75 22.67
C HIS A 46 -3.25 -19.33 23.51
N SER A 47 -2.05 -18.76 23.40
CA SER A 47 -0.88 -19.20 24.16
C SER A 47 -0.65 -18.41 25.44
N ARG A 48 -1.56 -17.49 25.81
CA ARG A 48 -1.51 -16.79 27.10
C ARG A 48 -1.52 -17.81 28.24
N GLY A 49 -0.71 -17.56 29.27
CA GLY A 49 -0.67 -18.40 30.48
C GLY A 49 0.65 -19.15 30.72
N GLY A 50 1.67 -18.96 29.89
CA GLY A 50 3.03 -19.44 30.17
C GLY A 50 3.80 -19.87 28.92
N ARG A 51 4.78 -20.76 29.11
CA ARG A 51 5.59 -21.28 28.00
C ARG A 51 4.74 -22.20 27.12
N PRO A 52 4.61 -21.93 25.80
CA PRO A 52 3.79 -22.76 24.91
C PRO A 52 4.36 -24.17 24.75
N ASP A 53 3.47 -25.15 24.66
CA ASP A 53 3.83 -26.54 24.38
C ASP A 53 4.36 -26.72 22.94
N GLY A 54 4.79 -27.94 22.59
CA GLY A 54 5.31 -28.24 21.24
C GLY A 54 4.32 -27.88 20.12
N PRO A 55 3.07 -28.35 20.18
CA PRO A 55 2.04 -28.02 19.19
C PRO A 55 1.75 -26.52 19.06
N THR A 56 1.65 -25.79 20.19
CA THR A 56 1.39 -24.35 20.17
C THR A 56 2.57 -23.56 19.60
N ARG A 57 3.81 -23.95 19.94
CA ARG A 57 5.00 -23.37 19.30
C ARG A 57 4.98 -23.56 17.80
N GLN A 58 4.58 -24.72 17.30
CA GLN A 58 4.49 -24.97 15.86
C GLN A 58 3.44 -24.08 15.17
N ARG A 59 2.26 -23.89 15.79
CA ARG A 59 1.22 -22.99 15.24
C ARG A 59 1.68 -21.53 15.21
N ILE A 60 2.30 -21.04 16.28
CA ILE A 60 2.85 -19.67 16.33
C ILE A 60 3.94 -19.50 15.25
N THR A 61 4.88 -20.44 15.14
CA THR A 61 5.94 -20.40 14.11
C THR A 61 5.35 -20.40 12.70
N THR A 62 4.33 -21.21 12.44
CA THR A 62 3.67 -21.28 11.13
C THR A 62 2.97 -19.95 10.79
N ALA A 63 2.22 -19.39 11.75
CA ALA A 63 1.55 -18.10 11.56
C ALA A 63 2.57 -16.95 11.37
N ALA A 64 3.67 -16.97 12.12
CA ALA A 64 4.77 -16.02 11.99
C ALA A 64 5.45 -16.10 10.61
N GLN A 65 5.70 -17.31 10.11
CA GLN A 65 6.26 -17.52 8.77
C GLN A 65 5.29 -17.08 7.67
N ALA A 66 3.98 -17.34 7.83
CA ALA A 66 2.97 -16.88 6.89
C ALA A 66 2.94 -15.34 6.81
N LEU A 67 3.00 -14.65 7.95
CA LEU A 67 3.05 -13.19 8.02
C LEU A 67 4.35 -12.63 7.41
N GLN A 68 5.50 -13.23 7.69
CA GLN A 68 6.77 -12.86 7.03
C GLN A 68 6.69 -13.06 5.52
N GLY A 69 6.13 -14.17 5.06
CA GLY A 69 5.93 -14.42 3.64
C GLY A 69 5.03 -13.38 2.97
N ALA A 70 3.93 -12.99 3.65
CA ALA A 70 3.05 -11.93 3.17
C ALA A 70 3.76 -10.57 3.10
N MET A 71 4.54 -10.19 4.12
CA MET A 71 5.33 -8.96 4.12
C MET A 71 6.44 -8.96 3.06
N GLN A 72 7.07 -10.10 2.79
CA GLN A 72 8.06 -10.23 1.72
C GLN A 72 7.43 -10.04 0.33
N ARG A 73 6.24 -10.60 0.11
CA ARG A 73 5.48 -10.41 -1.15
C ARG A 73 5.00 -8.96 -1.33
N ASP A 74 4.82 -8.20 -0.26
CA ASP A 74 4.54 -6.75 -0.26
C ASP A 74 5.83 -5.89 -0.37
N GLY A 75 6.95 -6.48 -0.77
CA GLY A 75 8.21 -5.76 -0.98
C GLY A 75 8.94 -5.36 0.31
N GLY A 76 8.63 -6.00 1.44
CA GLY A 76 9.46 -6.02 2.64
C GLY A 76 9.45 -4.73 3.49
N ALA A 77 8.67 -3.71 3.16
CA ALA A 77 8.75 -2.37 3.74
C ALA A 77 8.12 -2.21 5.15
N ARG A 78 8.31 -3.20 6.02
CA ARG A 78 7.79 -3.24 7.39
C ARG A 78 8.85 -3.78 8.35
N ASP A 79 10.03 -3.18 8.35
CA ASP A 79 11.22 -3.69 9.05
C ASP A 79 10.99 -3.94 10.55
N ASN A 80 10.25 -3.06 11.22
CA ASN A 80 9.91 -3.22 12.63
C ASN A 80 8.98 -4.43 12.84
N LEU A 81 7.91 -4.55 12.05
CA LEU A 81 6.99 -5.70 12.12
C LEU A 81 7.72 -7.01 11.76
N ASN A 82 8.58 -7.00 10.74
CA ASN A 82 9.46 -8.12 10.39
C ASN A 82 10.39 -8.51 11.54
N THR A 83 10.96 -7.52 12.23
CA THR A 83 11.84 -7.72 13.39
C THR A 83 11.06 -8.33 14.55
N ASP A 84 9.88 -7.81 14.86
CA ASP A 84 9.01 -8.35 15.90
C ASP A 84 8.62 -9.80 15.61
N VAL A 85 8.26 -10.14 14.36
CA VAL A 85 7.94 -11.52 14.00
C VAL A 85 9.15 -12.46 14.13
N LYS A 86 10.36 -12.00 13.77
CA LYS A 86 11.60 -12.77 14.01
C LYS A 86 11.86 -12.98 15.50
N ASN A 87 11.68 -11.94 16.32
CA ASN A 87 11.86 -11.99 17.77
C ASN A 87 10.87 -12.94 18.43
N ILE A 88 9.62 -12.99 17.95
CA ILE A 88 8.61 -13.96 18.39
C ILE A 88 9.14 -15.38 18.19
N VAL A 89 9.56 -15.73 16.97
CA VAL A 89 10.06 -17.08 16.66
C VAL A 89 11.31 -17.42 17.48
N ALA A 90 12.25 -16.48 17.63
CA ALA A 90 13.44 -16.67 18.45
C ALA A 90 13.08 -16.95 19.93
N SER A 91 12.16 -16.17 20.49
CA SER A 91 11.76 -16.28 21.91
C SER A 91 11.09 -17.61 22.28
N LEU A 92 10.46 -18.29 21.30
CA LEU A 92 9.90 -19.64 21.49
C LEU A 92 10.99 -20.69 21.80
N SER A 93 12.22 -20.43 21.38
CA SER A 93 13.36 -21.35 21.50
C SER A 93 14.26 -21.07 22.71
N ASP A 94 14.46 -19.80 23.08
CA ASP A 94 15.39 -19.38 24.14
C ASP A 94 14.76 -19.28 25.54
N GLY A 95 13.42 -19.41 25.63
CA GLY A 95 12.69 -19.36 26.89
C GLY A 95 12.29 -17.96 27.36
N SER A 96 12.54 -16.92 26.57
CA SER A 96 12.12 -15.54 26.84
C SER A 96 10.69 -15.22 26.36
N TYR A 97 9.98 -16.20 25.79
CA TYR A 97 8.65 -16.03 25.22
C TYR A 97 7.65 -15.35 26.16
N SER A 98 6.98 -14.31 25.66
CA SER A 98 5.85 -13.65 26.31
C SER A 98 4.77 -13.32 25.28
N ALA A 99 3.64 -14.03 25.33
CA ALA A 99 2.48 -13.76 24.47
C ALA A 99 2.06 -12.28 24.53
N ASP A 100 1.90 -11.73 25.75
CA ASP A 100 1.52 -10.33 25.93
C ASP A 100 2.57 -9.34 25.40
N GLY A 101 3.86 -9.67 25.57
CA GLY A 101 4.95 -8.86 25.04
C GLY A 101 4.94 -8.84 23.51
N SER A 102 4.77 -10.01 22.89
CA SER A 102 4.66 -10.18 21.44
C SER A 102 3.45 -9.47 20.85
N ILE A 103 2.27 -9.60 21.47
CA ILE A 103 1.04 -8.92 21.04
C ILE A 103 1.22 -7.40 21.08
N ARG A 104 1.76 -6.86 22.19
CA ARG A 104 2.00 -5.41 22.31
C ARG A 104 2.99 -4.89 21.28
N ALA A 105 4.04 -5.66 20.96
CA ALA A 105 5.03 -5.27 19.98
C ALA A 105 4.41 -5.19 18.57
N LEU A 106 3.74 -6.27 18.16
CA LEU A 106 3.01 -6.33 16.88
C LEU A 106 1.96 -5.22 16.74
N GLN A 107 1.21 -4.94 17.80
CA GLN A 107 0.19 -3.87 17.78
C GLN A 107 0.82 -2.48 17.73
N ARG A 108 1.92 -2.24 18.46
CA ARG A 108 2.66 -0.98 18.40
C ARG A 108 3.14 -0.70 16.98
N ASP A 109 3.68 -1.71 16.30
CA ASP A 109 4.32 -1.52 14.99
C ASP A 109 3.33 -1.64 13.81
N ALA A 110 2.11 -2.15 14.06
CA ALA A 110 0.99 -2.09 13.12
C ALA A 110 0.12 -0.82 13.29
N LYS A 111 0.19 -0.15 14.44
CA LYS A 111 -0.62 1.05 14.74
C LYS A 111 -0.36 2.16 13.73
N GLY A 112 -1.43 2.73 13.18
CA GLY A 112 -1.30 3.76 12.14
C GLY A 112 -0.72 3.19 10.84
N SER A 113 -1.01 1.93 10.54
CA SER A 113 -0.88 1.36 9.20
C SER A 113 -2.25 0.87 8.72
N VAL A 114 -2.37 0.53 7.45
CA VAL A 114 -3.63 0.02 6.89
C VAL A 114 -4.11 -1.25 7.61
N ILE A 115 -3.18 -2.01 8.19
CA ILE A 115 -3.46 -3.23 8.96
C ILE A 115 -4.43 -2.99 10.14
N ASP A 116 -4.41 -1.78 10.73
CA ASP A 116 -5.22 -1.43 11.91
C ASP A 116 -6.16 -0.23 11.64
N ALA A 117 -6.34 0.18 10.38
CA ALA A 117 -7.14 1.36 10.05
C ALA A 117 -8.64 1.16 10.29
N GLY A 118 -9.13 -0.08 10.16
CA GLY A 118 -10.56 -0.40 10.20
C GLY A 118 -11.32 0.10 8.96
N PRO A 119 -12.65 -0.08 8.91
CA PRO A 119 -13.44 0.23 7.73
C PRO A 119 -13.49 1.73 7.45
N TRP A 120 -13.17 2.13 6.23
CA TRP A 120 -13.18 3.56 5.86
C TRP A 120 -14.57 4.04 5.44
N LYS A 121 -15.18 4.84 6.32
CA LYS A 121 -16.51 5.45 6.12
C LYS A 121 -16.46 6.94 6.47
N PRO A 122 -15.81 7.77 5.65
CA PRO A 122 -15.66 9.19 5.95
C PRO A 122 -17.03 9.87 5.99
N ALA A 123 -17.23 10.68 7.03
CA ALA A 123 -18.37 11.57 7.19
C ALA A 123 -17.82 12.98 7.37
N LEU A 124 -17.54 13.64 6.23
CA LEU A 124 -16.88 14.94 6.20
C LEU A 124 -17.92 16.06 6.11
N ALA A 125 -17.74 17.11 6.91
CA ALA A 125 -18.50 18.35 6.76
C ALA A 125 -18.04 19.13 5.52
N GLY A 126 -18.90 19.97 4.96
CA GLY A 126 -18.60 20.78 3.77
C GLY A 126 -19.20 20.21 2.48
N ASN A 127 -18.85 20.85 1.36
CA ASN A 127 -19.35 20.50 0.03
C ASN A 127 -18.47 19.43 -0.62
N PRO A 128 -19.05 18.37 -1.20
CA PRO A 128 -18.31 17.41 -2.01
C PRO A 128 -17.63 18.07 -3.21
N ILE A 129 -16.49 17.54 -3.63
CA ILE A 129 -15.80 17.99 -4.83
C ILE A 129 -16.49 17.40 -6.07
N SER A 130 -17.12 18.25 -6.89
CA SER A 130 -17.83 17.83 -8.10
C SER A 130 -16.90 17.62 -9.30
N GLU A 131 -15.90 18.48 -9.42
CA GLU A 131 -14.97 18.51 -10.55
C GLU A 131 -14.02 17.31 -10.56
N PRO A 132 -13.50 16.89 -11.72
CA PRO A 132 -12.33 16.04 -11.78
C PRO A 132 -11.16 16.71 -11.06
N PHE A 133 -10.44 15.97 -10.23
CA PHE A 133 -9.23 16.47 -9.58
C PHE A 133 -8.15 15.38 -9.55
N GLY A 134 -6.90 15.80 -9.39
CA GLY A 134 -5.70 14.99 -9.61
C GLY A 134 -5.32 14.90 -11.09
N THR A 135 -5.65 15.90 -11.90
CA THR A 135 -5.30 15.92 -13.35
C THR A 135 -4.40 17.07 -13.77
N HIS A 136 -4.27 18.10 -12.92
CA HIS A 136 -3.51 19.31 -13.21
C HIS A 136 -2.70 19.81 -12.01
N LEU A 137 -2.25 18.91 -11.12
CA LEU A 137 -1.48 19.26 -9.94
C LEU A 137 0.02 19.32 -10.31
N ASN A 138 0.60 20.52 -10.25
CA ASN A 138 1.98 20.75 -10.61
C ASN A 138 2.83 20.95 -9.36
N GLN A 139 3.91 20.18 -9.27
CA GLN A 139 4.91 20.28 -8.23
C GLN A 139 5.57 21.65 -8.20
N THR A 140 5.76 22.19 -7.00
CA THR A 140 6.45 23.46 -6.73
C THR A 140 7.63 23.30 -5.78
N SER A 141 7.66 22.23 -4.96
CA SER A 141 8.68 21.98 -3.94
C SER A 141 9.33 20.62 -4.11
N GLU A 142 10.56 20.44 -3.63
CA GLU A 142 11.20 19.11 -3.61
C GLU A 142 10.53 18.24 -2.54
N GLY A 143 9.93 17.10 -2.91
CA GLY A 143 9.39 16.11 -1.98
C GLY A 143 7.89 15.76 -2.13
N ASP A 144 7.10 16.60 -2.80
CA ASP A 144 5.68 16.36 -3.08
C ASP A 144 5.44 15.47 -4.32
N CYS A 145 6.49 15.23 -5.13
CA CYS A 145 6.43 14.50 -6.40
C CYS A 145 5.74 13.13 -6.28
N VAL A 146 5.97 12.46 -5.15
CA VAL A 146 5.36 11.18 -4.79
C VAL A 146 3.85 11.34 -4.60
N GLY A 147 3.42 12.26 -3.72
CA GLY A 147 2.00 12.46 -3.43
C GLY A 147 1.22 12.86 -4.69
N ILE A 148 1.78 13.77 -5.47
CA ILE A 148 1.19 14.23 -6.74
C ILE A 148 1.03 13.06 -7.71
N SER A 149 2.10 12.29 -7.93
CA SER A 149 2.07 11.13 -8.83
C SER A 149 1.07 10.05 -8.37
N VAL A 150 0.95 9.82 -7.06
CA VAL A 150 -0.03 8.87 -6.53
C VAL A 150 -1.46 9.37 -6.74
N VAL A 151 -1.75 10.63 -6.42
CA VAL A 151 -3.08 11.22 -6.66
C VAL A 151 -3.45 11.12 -8.14
N ARG A 152 -2.49 11.36 -9.03
CA ARG A 152 -2.69 11.24 -10.48
C ARG A 152 -2.90 9.81 -10.96
N ALA A 153 -2.13 8.85 -10.46
CA ALA A 153 -2.32 7.45 -10.80
C ALA A 153 -3.71 6.96 -10.33
N PHE A 154 -4.16 7.41 -9.16
CA PHE A 154 -5.48 7.09 -8.62
C PHE A 154 -6.60 7.75 -9.42
N SER A 155 -6.48 9.03 -9.76
CA SER A 155 -7.49 9.78 -10.54
C SER A 155 -7.71 9.19 -11.93
N ASN A 156 -6.69 8.49 -12.47
CA ASN A 156 -6.75 7.79 -13.73
C ASN A 156 -7.48 6.43 -13.66
N THR A 157 -7.94 5.99 -12.48
CA THR A 157 -8.73 4.77 -12.32
C THR A 157 -10.13 5.11 -11.80
N GLN A 158 -11.14 4.29 -12.13
CA GLN A 158 -12.50 4.55 -11.63
C GLN A 158 -12.54 4.51 -10.09
N LYS A 159 -11.98 3.45 -9.49
CA LYS A 159 -12.04 3.26 -8.04
C LYS A 159 -11.15 4.25 -7.28
N GLY A 160 -9.96 4.54 -7.79
CA GLY A 160 -9.09 5.56 -7.20
C GLY A 160 -9.74 6.95 -7.23
N ASN A 161 -10.41 7.31 -8.32
CA ASN A 161 -11.17 8.57 -8.40
C ASN A 161 -12.35 8.61 -7.41
N GLU A 162 -13.08 7.50 -7.24
CA GLU A 162 -14.13 7.40 -6.20
C GLU A 162 -13.56 7.62 -4.79
N ILE A 163 -12.41 7.01 -4.49
CA ILE A 163 -11.71 7.20 -3.21
C ILE A 163 -11.35 8.67 -3.00
N LEU A 164 -10.70 9.29 -4.00
CA LEU A 164 -10.33 10.70 -3.94
C LEU A 164 -11.57 11.58 -3.66
N LYS A 165 -12.63 11.46 -4.49
CA LYS A 165 -13.86 12.27 -4.34
C LYS A 165 -14.57 12.09 -3.00
N ARG A 166 -14.57 10.87 -2.47
CA ARG A 166 -15.20 10.58 -1.18
C ARG A 166 -14.36 11.06 0.01
N GLY A 167 -13.05 11.16 -0.17
CA GLY A 167 -12.11 11.54 0.88
C GLY A 167 -11.90 13.04 1.05
N VAL A 168 -12.53 13.90 0.25
CA VAL A 168 -12.30 15.35 0.30
C VAL A 168 -13.63 16.12 0.25
N THR A 169 -13.76 17.12 1.11
CA THR A 169 -14.81 18.14 1.03
C THR A 169 -14.23 19.54 1.22
N GLN A 170 -14.91 20.54 0.68
CA GLN A 170 -14.54 21.95 0.80
C GLN A 170 -15.49 22.70 1.74
N ASN A 171 -14.93 23.46 2.67
CA ASN A 171 -15.66 24.34 3.59
C ASN A 171 -15.99 25.69 2.93
N ALA A 172 -16.90 26.46 3.55
CA ALA A 172 -17.33 27.75 3.03
C ALA A 172 -16.23 28.83 3.00
N ASP A 173 -15.22 28.71 3.87
CA ASP A 173 -14.03 29.56 3.91
C ASP A 173 -12.95 29.15 2.89
N GLY A 174 -13.24 28.14 2.07
CA GLY A 174 -12.34 27.60 1.06
C GLY A 174 -11.39 26.52 1.57
N SER A 175 -11.28 26.30 2.89
CA SER A 175 -10.47 25.22 3.48
C SER A 175 -11.00 23.83 3.13
N PHE A 176 -10.19 22.79 3.31
CA PHE A 176 -10.55 21.42 2.97
C PHE A 176 -10.52 20.50 4.19
N ASN A 177 -11.49 19.58 4.25
CA ASN A 177 -11.44 18.42 5.14
C ASN A 177 -11.05 17.21 4.30
N VAL A 178 -10.07 16.45 4.76
CA VAL A 178 -9.56 15.27 4.06
C VAL A 178 -9.58 14.06 4.99
N SER A 179 -10.05 12.92 4.51
CA SER A 179 -9.90 11.63 5.18
C SER A 179 -9.28 10.64 4.20
N LEU A 180 -8.32 9.86 4.69
CA LEU A 180 -7.57 8.89 3.90
C LEU A 180 -7.96 7.46 4.30
N PRO A 181 -8.12 6.51 3.37
CA PRO A 181 -8.53 5.15 3.69
C PRO A 181 -7.67 4.44 4.73
N GLY A 182 -6.34 4.56 4.63
CA GLY A 182 -5.40 4.01 5.61
C GLY A 182 -5.33 4.75 6.95
N ALA A 183 -6.11 5.83 7.11
CA ALA A 183 -6.21 6.63 8.31
C ALA A 183 -7.69 6.85 8.69
N ALA A 184 -8.49 5.79 8.68
CA ALA A 184 -9.96 5.91 8.66
C ALA A 184 -10.58 6.63 9.87
N GLY A 185 -9.87 6.73 11.00
CA GLY A 185 -10.29 7.49 12.17
C GLY A 185 -9.86 8.97 12.19
N ALA A 186 -9.11 9.44 11.19
CA ALA A 186 -8.56 10.79 11.13
C ALA A 186 -9.25 11.66 10.08
N VAL A 187 -9.38 12.95 10.42
CA VAL A 187 -9.73 14.02 9.49
C VAL A 187 -8.63 15.07 9.55
N PHE A 188 -8.06 15.38 8.40
CA PHE A 188 -7.03 16.39 8.20
C PHE A 188 -7.68 17.68 7.70
N HIS A 189 -7.21 18.81 8.22
CA HIS A 189 -7.72 20.13 7.88
C HIS A 189 -6.64 20.91 7.16
N LEU A 190 -6.93 21.35 5.93
CA LEU A 190 -5.98 22.02 5.05
C LEU A 190 -6.46 23.43 4.74
N GLN A 191 -5.62 24.42 5.03
CA GLN A 191 -5.93 25.83 4.81
C GLN A 191 -5.59 26.23 3.37
N PRO A 192 -6.40 27.08 2.71
CA PRO A 192 -6.16 27.47 1.32
C PRO A 192 -4.81 28.13 1.11
N GLY A 193 -4.38 28.96 2.06
CA GLY A 193 -3.09 29.68 2.00
C GLY A 193 -1.87 28.78 2.07
N ASP A 194 -2.04 27.52 2.47
CA ASP A 194 -0.98 26.55 2.66
C ASP A 194 -0.92 25.51 1.53
N LEU A 195 -1.86 25.52 0.58
CA LEU A 195 -1.97 24.44 -0.42
C LEU A 195 -0.84 24.43 -1.44
N ASP A 196 -0.33 25.60 -1.81
CA ASP A 196 0.69 25.72 -2.87
C ASP A 196 2.02 25.02 -2.53
N GLN A 197 2.25 24.71 -1.24
CA GLN A 197 3.41 23.91 -0.81
C GLN A 197 3.27 22.41 -1.13
N TYR A 198 2.05 21.95 -1.45
CA TYR A 198 1.72 20.56 -1.81
C TYR A 198 1.41 20.39 -3.30
N GLY A 199 1.69 21.42 -4.10
CA GLY A 199 1.42 21.50 -5.52
C GLY A 199 0.37 22.56 -5.87
N THR A 200 0.35 22.97 -7.15
CA THR A 200 -0.48 24.06 -7.66
C THR A 200 -1.33 23.66 -8.86
N GLY A 201 -2.44 24.36 -9.08
CA GLY A 201 -3.35 24.15 -10.23
C GLY A 201 -4.55 23.25 -9.94
N ASP A 202 -4.54 22.54 -8.80
CA ASP A 202 -5.62 21.65 -8.38
C ASP A 202 -5.71 21.60 -6.84
N ALA A 203 -6.48 22.53 -6.25
CA ALA A 203 -6.54 22.72 -4.80
C ALA A 203 -7.07 21.48 -4.03
N PRO A 204 -8.14 20.78 -4.47
CA PRO A 204 -8.56 19.54 -3.83
C PRO A 204 -7.47 18.46 -3.85
N ALA A 205 -6.73 18.31 -4.96
CA ALA A 205 -5.63 17.36 -5.06
C ALA A 205 -4.47 17.74 -4.12
N ALA A 206 -4.10 19.03 -4.08
CA ALA A 206 -3.09 19.55 -3.17
C ALA A 206 -3.47 19.30 -1.69
N ALA A 207 -4.76 19.41 -1.34
CA ALA A 207 -5.23 19.10 0.01
C ALA A 207 -5.03 17.61 0.37
N VAL A 208 -5.23 16.69 -0.58
CA VAL A 208 -4.95 15.25 -0.38
C VAL A 208 -3.45 15.02 -0.12
N VAL A 209 -2.58 15.66 -0.90
CA VAL A 209 -1.12 15.59 -0.68
C VAL A 209 -0.73 16.17 0.68
N GLY A 210 -1.31 17.31 1.06
CA GLY A 210 -1.11 17.90 2.39
C GLY A 210 -1.54 16.98 3.53
N ALA A 211 -2.66 16.28 3.39
CA ALA A 211 -3.11 15.29 4.37
C ALA A 211 -2.10 14.13 4.52
N MET A 212 -1.47 13.68 3.43
CA MET A 212 -0.40 12.68 3.48
C MET A 212 0.81 13.20 4.28
N PHE A 213 1.24 14.43 4.05
CA PHE A 213 2.33 15.05 4.84
C PHE A 213 1.98 15.15 6.33
N GLN A 214 0.76 15.58 6.67
CA GLN A 214 0.28 15.62 8.05
C GLN A 214 0.25 14.22 8.68
N TYR A 215 -0.20 13.20 7.95
CA TYR A 215 -0.24 11.80 8.40
C TYR A 215 1.15 11.26 8.73
N PHE A 216 2.14 11.50 7.87
CA PHE A 216 3.51 11.06 8.11
C PHE A 216 4.31 11.99 9.03
N HIS A 217 3.72 13.08 9.51
CA HIS A 217 4.38 14.11 10.32
C HIS A 217 5.65 14.67 9.65
N LEU A 218 5.57 14.89 8.34
CA LEU A 218 6.68 15.37 7.52
C LEU A 218 6.53 16.86 7.20
N ASP A 219 7.64 17.58 7.24
CA ASP A 219 7.74 18.97 6.78
C ASP A 219 7.89 18.97 5.25
N PRO A 220 6.92 19.50 4.48
CA PRO A 220 6.99 19.50 3.00
C PRO A 220 8.18 20.26 2.43
N ALA A 221 8.82 21.16 3.21
CA ALA A 221 10.03 21.86 2.78
C ALA A 221 11.32 21.03 2.97
N LYS A 222 11.25 19.88 3.66
CA LYS A 222 12.43 19.08 4.05
C LYS A 222 12.27 17.58 3.82
N GLY A 223 11.04 17.11 3.68
CA GLY A 223 10.69 15.69 3.65
C GLY A 223 10.16 15.28 2.29
N SER A 224 10.46 14.04 1.91
CA SER A 224 9.82 13.36 0.79
C SER A 224 8.82 12.34 1.32
N LEU A 225 7.67 12.24 0.69
CA LEU A 225 6.70 11.21 1.05
C LEU A 225 7.23 9.80 0.65
N PRO A 226 7.07 8.78 1.50
CA PRO A 226 7.41 7.40 1.15
C PRO A 226 6.42 6.78 0.16
N THR A 227 6.82 6.58 -1.10
CA THR A 227 5.93 6.14 -2.21
C THR A 227 5.06 4.94 -1.87
N ASN A 228 5.67 3.86 -1.39
CA ASN A 228 4.98 2.64 -1.01
C ASN A 228 3.91 2.89 0.06
N LYS A 229 4.24 3.68 1.09
CA LYS A 229 3.29 3.98 2.17
C LYS A 229 2.20 4.94 1.75
N VAL A 230 2.46 5.83 0.80
CA VAL A 230 1.41 6.69 0.23
C VAL A 230 0.43 5.89 -0.62
N MET A 231 0.92 4.97 -1.48
CA MET A 231 0.08 4.07 -2.27
C MET A 231 -0.80 3.21 -1.36
N GLU A 232 -0.21 2.62 -0.31
CA GLU A 232 -0.92 1.85 0.71
C GLU A 232 -1.96 2.71 1.45
N LEU A 233 -1.57 3.88 1.96
CA LEU A 233 -2.42 4.80 2.69
C LEU A 233 -3.64 5.25 1.89
N LEU A 234 -3.44 5.60 0.61
CA LEU A 234 -4.53 6.10 -0.23
C LEU A 234 -5.43 4.97 -0.72
N ALA A 235 -4.93 3.74 -0.88
CA ALA A 235 -5.75 2.59 -1.22
C ALA A 235 -6.57 2.07 -0.04
N GLY A 236 -5.95 2.01 1.15
CA GLY A 236 -6.50 1.34 2.32
C GLY A 236 -6.97 -0.09 1.98
N GLU A 237 -8.14 -0.47 2.52
CA GLU A 237 -8.75 -1.78 2.26
C GLU A 237 -9.32 -1.95 0.83
N TYR A 238 -9.27 -0.94 -0.04
CA TYR A 238 -9.89 -0.99 -1.37
C TYR A 238 -8.94 -1.49 -2.46
N GLY A 239 -7.66 -1.67 -2.16
CA GLY A 239 -6.68 -2.06 -3.15
C GLY A 239 -5.65 -3.06 -2.61
N ASP A 240 -5.18 -3.92 -3.51
CA ASP A 240 -4.07 -4.82 -3.27
C ASP A 240 -2.78 -4.14 -3.72
N HIS A 241 -1.90 -3.89 -2.75
CA HIS A 241 -0.60 -3.28 -2.99
C HIS A 241 0.42 -4.32 -3.46
N LEU A 242 1.20 -3.95 -4.48
CA LEU A 242 2.30 -4.75 -5.01
C LEU A 242 3.48 -3.83 -5.29
N ARG A 243 4.68 -4.31 -4.95
CA ARG A 243 5.92 -3.57 -5.13
C ARG A 243 6.93 -4.40 -5.91
N LEU A 244 7.59 -3.77 -6.87
CA LEU A 244 8.86 -4.24 -7.42
C LEU A 244 9.91 -3.19 -7.07
N ALA A 245 10.71 -3.47 -6.04
CA ALA A 245 11.69 -2.55 -5.52
C ALA A 245 12.97 -3.30 -5.14
N ASP A 246 14.02 -3.13 -5.94
CA ASP A 246 15.39 -3.26 -5.46
C ASP A 246 16.42 -2.94 -6.56
N SER A 247 17.66 -2.73 -6.11
CA SER A 247 18.86 -2.69 -6.93
C SER A 247 19.26 -4.05 -7.53
N HIS A 248 18.44 -5.09 -7.39
CA HIS A 248 18.73 -6.45 -7.90
C HIS A 248 17.82 -6.83 -9.07
N SER A 249 16.74 -6.07 -9.28
CA SER A 249 15.78 -6.28 -10.34
C SER A 249 16.46 -6.14 -11.69
N SER A 250 16.33 -7.18 -12.51
CA SER A 250 16.81 -7.15 -13.88
C SER A 250 15.83 -6.37 -14.77
N ALA A 251 16.32 -5.92 -15.94
CA ALA A 251 15.44 -5.33 -16.95
C ALA A 251 14.31 -6.30 -17.37
N GLN A 252 14.55 -7.62 -17.32
CA GLN A 252 13.53 -8.62 -17.63
C GLN A 252 12.44 -8.67 -16.55
N ASP A 253 12.80 -8.52 -15.28
CA ASP A 253 11.83 -8.52 -14.19
C ASP A 253 10.92 -7.30 -14.25
N ILE A 254 11.50 -6.12 -14.50
CA ILE A 254 10.76 -4.86 -14.67
C ILE A 254 9.85 -4.94 -15.91
N THR A 255 10.38 -5.42 -17.04
CA THR A 255 9.57 -5.61 -18.27
C THR A 255 8.41 -6.56 -18.02
N ARG A 256 8.67 -7.70 -17.37
CA ARG A 256 7.64 -8.69 -17.04
C ARG A 256 6.57 -8.10 -16.12
N PHE A 257 6.98 -7.35 -15.10
CA PHE A 257 6.07 -6.68 -14.18
C PHE A 257 5.14 -5.70 -14.90
N LEU A 258 5.68 -4.81 -15.74
CA LEU A 258 4.88 -3.83 -16.47
C LEU A 258 3.93 -4.47 -17.48
N LEU A 259 4.41 -5.45 -18.26
CA LEU A 259 3.60 -6.13 -19.27
C LEU A 259 2.51 -7.02 -18.66
N SER A 260 2.79 -7.69 -17.54
CA SER A 260 1.80 -8.55 -16.86
C SER A 260 0.61 -7.74 -16.32
N ASN A 261 0.82 -6.45 -16.04
CA ASN A 261 -0.21 -5.56 -15.52
C ASN A 261 -0.79 -4.60 -16.57
N ALA A 262 -0.28 -4.60 -17.80
CA ALA A 262 -0.63 -3.61 -18.82
C ALA A 262 -2.14 -3.46 -19.07
N SER A 263 -2.87 -4.57 -19.07
CA SER A 263 -4.32 -4.59 -19.34
C SER A 263 -5.18 -3.94 -18.26
N VAL A 264 -4.66 -3.81 -17.03
CA VAL A 264 -5.40 -3.26 -15.88
C VAL A 264 -4.95 -1.85 -15.50
N VAL A 265 -3.80 -1.38 -15.98
CA VAL A 265 -3.29 -0.02 -15.71
C VAL A 265 -4.23 1.05 -16.28
N GLY A 266 -4.58 2.02 -15.45
CA GLY A 266 -5.51 3.10 -15.81
C GLY A 266 -6.98 2.66 -15.89
N SER A 267 -7.29 1.43 -15.48
CA SER A 267 -8.67 0.99 -15.27
C SER A 267 -8.88 0.53 -13.83
N ARG A 268 -8.19 -0.56 -13.47
CA ARG A 268 -8.24 -1.19 -12.14
C ARG A 268 -6.91 -1.09 -11.40
N ALA A 269 -5.82 -0.72 -12.04
CA ALA A 269 -4.53 -0.57 -11.40
C ALA A 269 -3.98 0.86 -11.54
N ALA A 270 -3.53 1.42 -10.43
CA ALA A 270 -2.70 2.61 -10.37
C ALA A 270 -1.24 2.17 -10.20
N ILE A 271 -0.35 2.69 -11.04
CA ILE A 271 1.10 2.44 -10.92
C ILE A 271 1.82 3.77 -10.81
N VAL A 272 2.74 3.85 -9.85
CA VAL A 272 3.74 4.91 -9.73
C VAL A 272 5.11 4.25 -9.82
N PHE A 273 6.03 4.91 -10.51
CA PHE A 273 7.42 4.48 -10.51
C PHE A 273 8.34 5.63 -10.11
N GLY A 274 9.35 5.28 -9.32
CA GLY A 274 10.43 6.17 -8.93
C GLY A 274 11.63 5.98 -9.84
N GLY A 275 12.34 7.05 -10.12
CA GLY A 275 13.73 6.95 -10.55
C GLY A 275 14.41 8.30 -10.59
N LYS A 276 15.57 8.33 -11.23
CA LYS A 276 16.52 9.43 -11.12
C LYS A 276 16.86 10.05 -12.48
N PRO A 277 15.87 10.54 -13.25
CA PRO A 277 16.20 11.23 -14.48
C PRO A 277 16.83 12.58 -14.19
N ALA A 278 17.96 12.86 -14.83
CA ALA A 278 18.41 14.21 -15.07
C ALA A 278 17.31 15.02 -15.76
N ARG A 279 17.41 16.35 -15.68
CA ARG A 279 16.45 17.28 -16.32
C ARG A 279 16.30 17.08 -17.84
N ASN A 280 17.28 16.46 -18.50
CA ASN A 280 17.24 16.10 -19.93
C ASN A 280 16.55 14.74 -20.21
N GLY A 281 16.09 14.03 -19.17
CA GLY A 281 15.47 12.71 -19.27
C GLY A 281 16.44 11.52 -19.19
N ASP A 282 17.72 11.74 -18.88
CA ASP A 282 18.71 10.67 -18.69
C ASP A 282 18.62 10.08 -17.28
N TRP A 283 18.28 8.80 -17.16
CA TRP A 283 18.06 8.09 -15.89
C TRP A 283 19.33 7.62 -15.18
N SER A 284 20.51 7.87 -15.76
CA SER A 284 21.80 7.46 -15.19
C SER A 284 22.30 8.39 -14.07
N LYS A 285 21.79 9.63 -14.00
CA LYS A 285 22.22 10.67 -13.05
C LYS A 285 21.07 11.62 -12.74
N GLY A 286 20.42 11.48 -11.59
CA GLY A 286 19.38 12.43 -11.18
C GLY A 286 19.00 12.31 -9.71
N ASP A 287 18.18 13.26 -9.28
CA ASP A 287 17.54 13.26 -7.97
C ASP A 287 16.30 12.35 -8.01
N GLY A 288 15.98 11.71 -6.88
CA GLY A 288 14.84 10.79 -6.82
C GLY A 288 13.53 11.49 -7.15
N HIS A 289 12.79 10.98 -8.14
CA HIS A 289 11.54 11.56 -8.63
C HIS A 289 10.50 10.48 -8.91
N ALA A 290 9.24 10.78 -8.64
CA ALA A 290 8.12 9.87 -8.90
C ALA A 290 7.34 10.27 -10.15
N PHE A 291 6.78 9.27 -10.82
CA PHE A 291 6.02 9.40 -12.06
C PHE A 291 4.77 8.54 -12.01
N ALA A 292 3.64 9.09 -12.45
CA ALA A 292 2.40 8.33 -12.56
C ALA A 292 2.32 7.64 -13.91
N VAL A 293 2.10 6.32 -13.93
CA VAL A 293 1.80 5.60 -15.17
C VAL A 293 0.33 5.81 -15.53
N ILE A 294 0.09 6.26 -16.75
CA ILE A 294 -1.25 6.53 -17.27
C ILE A 294 -1.78 5.34 -18.08
N HIS A 295 -0.93 4.75 -18.92
CA HIS A 295 -1.32 3.66 -19.79
C HIS A 295 -0.10 2.84 -20.19
N ILE A 296 -0.31 1.55 -20.47
CA ILE A 296 0.70 0.67 -21.05
C ILE A 296 0.06 0.02 -22.28
N ASP A 297 0.66 0.22 -23.45
CA ASP A 297 0.29 -0.47 -24.67
C ASP A 297 1.18 -1.71 -24.82
N PRO A 298 0.66 -2.92 -24.54
CA PRO A 298 1.45 -4.14 -24.63
C PRO A 298 1.76 -4.55 -26.08
N ALA A 299 1.01 -4.05 -27.08
CA ALA A 299 1.24 -4.39 -28.48
C ALA A 299 2.47 -3.66 -29.04
N THR A 300 2.67 -2.39 -28.63
CA THR A 300 3.83 -1.59 -29.04
C THR A 300 4.96 -1.61 -28.01
N GLY A 301 4.70 -2.08 -26.79
CA GLY A 301 5.68 -2.06 -25.70
C GLY A 301 5.96 -0.65 -25.19
N VAL A 302 5.00 0.26 -25.31
CA VAL A 302 5.14 1.68 -24.92
C VAL A 302 4.35 1.97 -23.65
N LEU A 303 4.98 2.67 -22.72
CA LEU A 303 4.39 3.17 -21.48
C LEU A 303 4.17 4.68 -21.59
N SER A 304 2.97 5.14 -21.23
CA SER A 304 2.62 6.55 -21.09
C SER A 304 2.60 6.96 -19.63
N TYR A 305 3.22 8.08 -19.28
CA TYR A 305 3.35 8.57 -17.91
C TYR A 305 3.28 10.10 -17.81
N THR A 306 2.97 10.62 -16.63
CA THR A 306 3.09 12.05 -16.31
C THR A 306 4.25 12.31 -15.37
N ASN A 307 4.84 13.50 -15.49
CA ASN A 307 5.81 14.03 -14.54
C ASN A 307 5.11 15.11 -13.70
N PRO A 308 5.15 15.04 -12.36
CA PRO A 308 4.49 16.00 -11.49
C PRO A 308 4.95 17.46 -11.69
N TRP A 309 6.14 17.74 -12.25
CA TRP A 309 6.52 19.12 -12.60
C TRP A 309 5.64 19.78 -13.67
N ASN A 310 4.97 18.98 -14.50
CA ASN A 310 4.15 19.47 -15.60
C ASN A 310 2.94 18.56 -15.89
N GLU A 311 2.37 17.99 -14.83
CA GLU A 311 1.31 16.97 -14.89
C GLU A 311 0.15 17.37 -15.79
N GLY A 312 -0.30 18.62 -15.67
CA GLY A 312 -1.44 19.13 -16.43
C GLY A 312 -1.15 19.47 -17.89
N LYS A 313 0.11 19.37 -18.34
CA LYS A 313 0.55 19.86 -19.65
C LYS A 313 1.03 18.78 -20.60
N GLN A 314 1.53 17.65 -20.09
CA GLN A 314 2.19 16.67 -20.95
C GLN A 314 2.07 15.24 -20.42
N VAL A 315 1.51 14.36 -21.24
CA VAL A 315 1.74 12.92 -21.14
C VAL A 315 2.97 12.59 -21.97
N ARG A 316 3.93 11.90 -21.35
CA ARG A 316 5.17 11.44 -21.98
C ARG A 316 5.06 9.95 -22.30
N THR A 317 5.86 9.49 -23.25
CA THR A 317 5.94 8.08 -23.63
C THR A 317 7.37 7.59 -23.55
N ILE A 318 7.57 6.32 -23.17
CA ILE A 318 8.85 5.64 -23.15
C ILE A 318 8.65 4.17 -23.55
N ALA A 319 9.59 3.58 -24.28
CA ALA A 319 9.58 2.14 -24.51
C ALA A 319 9.85 1.41 -23.18
N ILE A 320 9.09 0.35 -22.89
CA ILE A 320 9.26 -0.45 -21.66
C ILE A 320 10.69 -1.01 -21.59
N SER A 321 11.25 -1.44 -22.71
CA SER A 321 12.64 -1.92 -22.78
C SER A 321 13.64 -0.87 -22.31
N ASP A 322 13.42 0.38 -22.70
CA ASP A 322 14.32 1.49 -22.39
C ASP A 322 14.21 1.86 -20.91
N LEU A 323 12.98 1.99 -20.41
CA LEU A 323 12.72 2.23 -18.99
C LEU A 323 13.32 1.11 -18.13
N ALA A 324 13.08 -0.15 -18.50
CA ALA A 324 13.55 -1.30 -17.75
C ALA A 324 15.08 -1.41 -17.76
N SER A 325 15.72 -1.17 -18.91
CA SER A 325 17.18 -1.14 -19.02
C SER A 325 17.80 -0.02 -18.18
N GLN A 326 17.12 1.11 -18.06
CA GLN A 326 17.60 2.26 -17.30
C GLN A 326 17.36 2.13 -15.80
N ALA A 327 16.25 1.50 -15.40
CA ALA A 327 15.87 1.31 -14.00
C ALA A 327 16.59 0.12 -13.35
N ALA A 328 16.94 -0.91 -14.12
CA ALA A 328 17.61 -2.11 -13.61
C ALA A 328 18.88 -1.78 -12.82
N GLY A 329 19.00 -2.33 -11.62
CA GLY A 329 20.18 -2.13 -10.76
C GLY A 329 20.25 -0.79 -10.03
N THR A 330 19.32 0.14 -10.26
CA THR A 330 19.42 1.53 -9.73
C THR A 330 18.71 1.76 -8.40
N GLY A 331 17.91 0.79 -7.93
CA GLY A 331 17.00 0.98 -6.80
C GLY A 331 15.77 1.83 -7.17
N ALA A 332 15.40 1.85 -8.45
CA ALA A 332 14.11 2.35 -8.91
C ALA A 332 12.98 1.49 -8.34
N ASP A 333 11.95 2.14 -7.81
CA ASP A 333 10.82 1.47 -7.18
C ASP A 333 9.59 1.55 -8.09
N PHE A 334 8.90 0.44 -8.28
CA PHE A 334 7.59 0.41 -8.94
C PHE A 334 6.55 -0.02 -7.91
N GLU A 335 5.62 0.89 -7.63
CA GLU A 335 4.51 0.67 -6.70
C GLU A 335 3.22 0.55 -7.50
N MET A 336 2.40 -0.44 -7.17
CA MET A 336 1.13 -0.68 -7.80
C MET A 336 0.05 -0.92 -6.76
N VAL A 337 -1.13 -0.37 -7.01
CA VAL A 337 -2.37 -0.75 -6.33
C VAL A 337 -3.32 -1.30 -7.38
N THR A 338 -3.83 -2.51 -7.15
CA THR A 338 -4.96 -3.06 -7.92
C THR A 338 -6.24 -2.93 -7.11
N PHE A 339 -7.17 -2.14 -7.62
CA PHE A 339 -8.46 -1.88 -6.99
C PHE A 339 -9.46 -3.02 -7.20
N ARG A 340 -10.30 -3.20 -6.17
CA ARG A 340 -11.36 -4.20 -6.10
C ARG A 340 -12.71 -3.63 -6.55
#